data_AF-A0A536VSW1-F1
#
_entry.id   AF-A0A536VSW1-F1
#
_cell.length_a   1.000
_cell.length_b   1.000
_cell.length_c   1.000
_cell.angle_alpha   90.00
_cell.angle_beta   90.00
_cell.angle_gamma   90.00
#
_symmetry.space_group_name_H-M   'P 1'
#
loop_
_entity.id
_entity.type
_entity.pdbx_description
1 polymer ?
#
loop_
_entity_poly.entity_id
_entity_poly.type
_entity_poly.pdbx_seq_one_letter_code
_entity_poly.pdbx_strand_id
1 'polypeptide(L)'
;VKEYQEIMAKAGNTDFNFSSLEGFIVAKVMVEGLKRAGKDLTREKLVAALESMNNVDLGEFVVNFSPTSHSGSKFVDLTMIGRGGKFLK
;
A
#
# COMPACT_ATOMS: atom_id res chain seq x y z
N VAL A 1 -5.61 -7.86 -4.64
CA VAL A 1 -4.51 -8.87 -4.67
C VAL A 1 -4.09 -9.24 -6.10
N LYS A 2 -5.04 -9.34 -7.04
CA LYS A 2 -4.76 -9.73 -8.43
C LYS A 2 -3.72 -8.85 -9.12
N GLU A 3 -3.85 -7.53 -9.03
CA GLU A 3 -2.90 -6.57 -9.63
C GLU A 3 -1.46 -6.80 -9.14
N TYR A 4 -1.28 -6.97 -7.83
CA TYR A 4 0.02 -7.26 -7.21
C TYR A 4 0.65 -8.52 -7.81
N GLN A 5 -0.11 -9.63 -7.89
CA GLN A 5 0.39 -10.89 -8.43
C GLN A 5 0.75 -10.78 -9.91
N GLU A 6 -0.06 -10.08 -10.71
CA GLU A 6 0.19 -9.87 -12.14
C GLU A 6 1.45 -9.04 -12.39
N ILE A 7 1.66 -7.96 -11.62
CA ILE A 7 2.84 -7.10 -11.76
C ILE A 7 4.10 -7.84 -11.29
N MET A 8 4.04 -8.54 -10.16
CA MET A 8 5.17 -9.31 -9.64
C MET A 8 5.56 -10.46 -10.58
N ALA A 9 4.58 -11.17 -11.14
CA ALA A 9 4.84 -12.23 -12.12
C ALA A 9 5.51 -11.68 -13.39
N LYS A 10 5.08 -10.50 -13.88
CA LYS A 10 5.74 -9.81 -15.01
C LYS A 10 7.18 -9.40 -14.67
N ALA A 11 7.45 -9.10 -13.40
CA ALA A 11 8.80 -8.82 -12.90
C ALA A 11 9.63 -10.10 -12.63
N GLY A 12 9.10 -11.28 -12.92
CA GLY A 12 9.77 -12.57 -12.71
C GLY A 12 9.76 -13.06 -11.26
N ASN A 13 8.96 -12.45 -10.38
CA ASN A 13 8.84 -12.85 -8.99
C ASN A 13 7.53 -13.60 -8.76
N THR A 14 7.63 -14.85 -8.30
CA THR A 14 6.48 -15.72 -8.00
C THR A 14 6.30 -15.99 -6.51
N ASP A 15 7.23 -15.52 -5.67
CA ASP A 15 7.22 -15.77 -4.23
C ASP A 15 6.36 -14.73 -3.52
N PHE A 16 5.05 -14.89 -3.66
CA PHE A 16 4.06 -14.00 -3.06
C PHE A 16 3.94 -14.25 -1.56
N ASN A 17 4.14 -13.21 -0.75
CA ASN A 17 3.92 -13.25 0.69
C ASN A 17 3.32 -11.93 1.19
N PHE A 18 2.96 -11.89 2.48
CA PHE A 18 2.34 -10.71 3.08
C PHE A 18 3.26 -9.48 3.07
N SER A 19 4.55 -9.66 3.33
CA SER A 19 5.52 -8.56 3.35
C SER A 19 5.73 -7.95 1.97
N SER A 20 5.77 -8.78 0.91
CA SER A 20 5.89 -8.29 -0.46
C SER A 20 4.61 -7.59 -0.95
N LEU A 21 3.44 -8.06 -0.51
CA LEU A 21 2.17 -7.35 -0.75
C LEU A 21 2.13 -6.00 -0.02
N GLU A 22 2.56 -5.96 1.25
CA GLU A 22 2.67 -4.71 2.02
C GLU A 22 3.61 -3.72 1.33
N GLY A 23 4.80 -4.18 0.92
CA GLY A 23 5.76 -3.36 0.18
C GLY A 23 5.18 -2.79 -1.12
N PHE A 24 4.40 -3.59 -1.85
CA PHE A 24 3.69 -3.12 -3.06
C PHE A 24 2.67 -2.02 -2.74
N ILE A 25 1.88 -2.17 -1.67
CA ILE A 25 0.91 -1.15 -1.24
C ILE A 25 1.63 0.13 -0.81
N VAL A 26 2.70 0.02 -0.02
CA VAL A 26 3.53 1.17 0.41
C VAL A 26 4.12 1.90 -0.80
N ALA A 27 4.60 1.17 -1.81
CA ALA A 27 5.09 1.77 -3.03
C ALA A 27 3.99 2.54 -3.79
N LYS A 28 2.76 1.99 -3.86
CA LYS A 28 1.63 2.70 -4.46
C LYS A 28 1.26 3.97 -3.71
N VAL A 29 1.26 3.94 -2.37
CA VAL A 29 1.07 5.14 -1.53
C VAL A 29 2.11 6.19 -1.85
N MET A 30 3.39 5.81 -1.91
CA MET A 30 4.49 6.72 -2.21
C MET A 30 4.35 7.34 -3.61
N VAL A 31 4.04 6.53 -4.62
CA VAL A 31 3.82 7.02 -6.00
C VAL A 31 2.66 8.00 -6.06
N GLU A 32 1.56 7.73 -5.35
CA GLU A 32 0.42 8.63 -5.29
C GLU A 32 0.76 9.96 -4.59
N GLY A 33 1.50 9.90 -3.47
CA GLY A 33 2.02 11.08 -2.79
C GLY A 33 2.93 11.93 -3.69
N LEU A 34 3.83 11.29 -4.44
CA LEU A 34 4.71 11.96 -5.40
C LEU A 34 3.93 12.62 -6.54
N LYS A 35 2.92 11.95 -7.10
CA LYS A 35 2.05 12.53 -8.14
C LYS A 35 1.34 13.79 -7.64
N ARG A 36 0.84 13.77 -6.41
CA ARG A 36 0.13 14.91 -5.78
C ARG A 36 1.07 16.05 -5.42
N ALA A 37 2.29 15.77 -5.00
CA ALA A 37 3.30 16.78 -4.67
C ALA A 37 3.71 17.62 -5.90
N GLY A 38 3.55 17.07 -7.11
CA GLY A 38 3.81 17.76 -8.37
C GLY A 38 5.28 17.84 -8.75
N LYS A 39 5.60 18.62 -9.79
CA LYS A 39 6.93 18.67 -10.42
C LYS A 39 8.00 19.32 -9.53
N ASP A 40 7.62 20.33 -8.76
CA ASP A 40 8.53 21.08 -7.88
C ASP A 40 8.63 20.39 -6.51
N LEU A 41 9.08 19.14 -6.51
CA LEU A 41 9.09 18.25 -5.35
C LEU A 41 10.06 18.75 -4.27
N THR A 42 9.54 18.90 -3.05
CA THR A 42 10.33 19.03 -1.82
C THR A 42 9.82 18.06 -0.76
N ARG A 43 10.58 17.88 0.32
CA ARG A 43 10.15 17.02 1.44
C ARG A 43 8.84 17.52 2.05
N GLU A 44 8.74 18.83 2.25
CA GLU A 44 7.58 19.49 2.86
C GLU A 44 6.34 19.32 1.98
N LYS A 45 6.49 19.46 0.67
CA LYS A 45 5.40 19.22 -0.28
C LYS A 45 4.98 17.76 -0.34
N LEU A 46 5.92 16.82 -0.26
CA LEU A 46 5.59 15.39 -0.20
C LEU A 46 4.79 15.08 1.07
N VAL A 47 5.21 15.60 2.23
CA VAL A 47 4.48 15.41 3.49
C VAL A 47 3.08 16.00 3.39
N ALA A 48 2.95 17.25 2.95
CA ALA A 48 1.64 17.88 2.78
C ALA A 48 0.74 17.13 1.77
N ALA A 49 1.33 16.60 0.69
CA ALA A 49 0.61 15.79 -0.29
C ALA A 49 0.11 14.47 0.33
N LEU A 50 0.94 13.78 1.10
CA LEU A 50 0.55 12.56 1.83
C LEU A 50 -0.54 12.88 2.86
N GLU A 51 -0.39 13.94 3.65
CA GLU A 51 -1.40 14.36 4.64
C GLU A 51 -2.74 14.75 4.00
N SER A 52 -2.74 15.17 2.73
CA SER A 52 -3.97 15.45 1.96
C SER A 52 -4.70 14.20 1.48
N MET A 53 -4.10 13.01 1.61
CA MET A 53 -4.67 11.75 1.14
C MET A 53 -5.79 11.26 2.06
N ASN A 54 -6.98 11.82 1.88
CA ASN A 54 -8.21 11.37 2.51
C ASN A 54 -8.99 10.46 1.56
N ASN A 55 -9.38 9.29 2.05
CA ASN A 55 -10.16 8.27 1.36
C ASN A 55 -9.64 7.93 -0.03
N VAL A 56 -8.32 7.73 -0.15
CA VAL A 56 -7.66 7.44 -1.42
C VAL A 56 -7.69 5.94 -1.67
N ASP A 57 -8.37 5.55 -2.73
CA ASP A 57 -8.45 4.17 -3.16
C ASP A 57 -7.22 3.78 -4.01
N LEU A 58 -6.46 2.80 -3.54
CA LEU A 58 -5.32 2.21 -4.25
C LEU A 58 -5.67 0.84 -4.87
N GLY A 59 -6.94 0.64 -5.21
CA GLY A 59 -7.51 -0.54 -5.86
C GLY A 59 -8.39 -1.34 -4.89
N GLU A 60 -7.76 -2.07 -3.96
CA GLU A 60 -8.46 -2.83 -2.91
C GLU A 60 -8.06 -2.36 -1.50
N PHE A 61 -7.30 -1.28 -1.42
CA PHE A 61 -6.77 -0.76 -0.16
C PHE A 61 -6.97 0.75 -0.11
N VAL A 62 -7.85 1.18 0.77
CA VAL A 62 -8.13 2.60 0.99
C VAL A 62 -7.20 3.13 2.06
N VAL A 63 -6.54 4.26 1.76
CA VAL A 63 -5.68 4.96 2.71
C VAL A 63 -6.24 6.31 3.11
N ASN A 64 -6.07 6.62 4.38
CA ASN A 64 -6.53 7.83 5.04
C ASN A 64 -5.40 8.40 5.90
N PHE A 65 -4.77 9.46 5.41
CA PHE A 65 -3.84 10.28 6.17
C PHE A 65 -4.49 11.63 6.49
N SER A 66 -3.97 12.29 7.51
CA SER A 66 -4.29 13.68 7.85
C SER A 66 -3.09 14.32 8.55
N PRO A 67 -3.05 15.66 8.68
CA PRO A 67 -2.01 16.35 9.46
C PRO A 67 -1.93 15.94 10.94
N THR A 68 -2.95 15.24 11.44
CA THR A 68 -3.05 14.79 12.83
C THR A 68 -3.00 13.26 12.98
N SER A 69 -3.00 12.51 11.87
CA SER A 69 -3.00 11.05 11.87
C SER A 69 -2.20 10.53 10.68
N HIS A 70 -1.00 10.04 10.95
CA HIS A 70 -0.11 9.44 9.94
C HIS A 70 -0.23 7.92 9.84
N SER A 71 -1.26 7.34 10.47
CA SER A 71 -1.61 5.93 10.28
C SER A 71 -2.63 5.81 9.15
N GLY A 72 -2.17 5.35 7.99
CA GLY A 72 -2.94 5.35 6.74
C GLY A 72 -4.09 4.34 6.68
N SER A 73 -4.09 3.30 7.52
CA SER A 73 -5.14 2.28 7.54
C SER A 73 -5.34 1.72 8.93
N LYS A 74 -6.59 1.36 9.23
CA LYS A 74 -6.98 0.62 10.44
C LYS A 74 -7.49 -0.79 10.09
N PHE A 75 -7.33 -1.20 8.84
CA PHE A 75 -7.76 -2.51 8.37
C PHE A 75 -6.93 -3.61 9.03
N VAL A 76 -7.62 -4.59 9.60
CA VAL A 76 -7.01 -5.79 10.19
C VAL A 76 -7.77 -6.98 9.62
N ASP A 77 -7.03 -7.97 9.13
CA ASP A 77 -7.57 -9.24 8.64
C ASP A 77 -6.99 -10.39 9.46
N LEU A 78 -7.82 -11.35 9.84
CA LEU A 78 -7.40 -12.51 10.61
C LEU A 78 -7.04 -13.63 9.64
N THR A 79 -5.80 -14.11 9.72
CA THR A 79 -5.36 -15.27 8.95
C THR A 79 -5.06 -16.42 9.91
N MET A 80 -5.63 -17.60 9.62
CA MET A 80 -5.34 -18.82 10.36
C MET A 80 -4.25 -19.63 9.64
N ILE A 81 -3.32 -20.20 10.39
CA ILE A 81 -2.34 -21.15 9.84
C ILE A 81 -2.82 -22.56 10.15
N GLY A 82 -3.27 -23.26 9.12
CA GLY A 82 -3.74 -24.65 9.21
C GLY A 82 -2.61 -25.66 9.27
N ARG A 83 -2.98 -26.94 9.46
CA ARG A 83 -2.02 -28.06 9.38
C ARG A 83 -1.28 -28.03 8.03
N GLY A 84 0.04 -28.22 8.08
CA GLY A 84 0.90 -28.14 6.90
C GLY A 84 1.31 -26.73 6.48
N GLY A 85 1.11 -25.72 7.35
CA GLY A 85 1.61 -24.36 7.12
C GLY A 85 0.82 -23.55 6.08
N LYS A 86 -0.34 -24.06 5.65
CA LYS A 86 -1.20 -23.35 4.70
C LYS A 86 -2.03 -22.29 5.41
N PHE A 87 -2.09 -21.10 4.84
CA PHE A 87 -3.02 -20.08 5.28
C PHE A 87 -4.45 -20.49 4.96
N LEU A 88 -5.31 -20.42 5.96
CA LEU A 88 -6.75 -20.57 5.87
C LEU A 88 -7.35 -19.16 5.96
N LYS A 89 -8.20 -18.83 5.01
CA LYS A 89 -9.10 -17.67 5.06
C LYS A 89 -10.45 -18.13 5.59
#